data_AF-A0A7L8A6A3-F1
#
_entry.id   AF-A0A7L8A6A3-F1
#
_cell.length_a   1.000
_cell.length_b   1.000
_cell.length_c   1.000
_cell.angle_alpha   90.00
_cell.angle_beta   90.00
_cell.angle_gamma   90.00
#
_symmetry.space_group_name_H-M   'P 1'
#
loop_
_entity.id
_entity.type
_entity.pdbx_description
1 polymer ?
#
loop_
_entity_poly.entity_id
_entity_poly.type
_entity_poly.pdbx_seq_one_letter_code
_entity_poly.pdbx_strand_id
1 'polypeptide(L)' 'MESPPQLHAYINNYPNHQQFLLQKKADWPHEAGIFYVRFPNHESGFILSITLKILPTIIGDGINSIQQLIEQDPQAQRW' A
#
# COMPACT_ATOMS: atom_id res chain seq x y z
N MET A 1 -8.66 -6.28 8.81
CA MET A 1 -9.55 -6.23 9.98
C MET A 1 -10.94 -6.58 9.49
N GLU A 2 -11.32 -7.82 9.72
CA GLU A 2 -12.47 -8.45 9.03
C GLU A 2 -13.65 -8.67 9.98
N SER A 3 -13.48 -8.36 11.27
CA SER A 3 -14.54 -8.49 12.27
C SER A 3 -14.46 -7.44 13.40
N PRO A 4 -15.59 -7.11 14.06
CA PRO A 4 -15.61 -6.20 15.21
C PRO A 4 -14.65 -6.57 16.35
N PRO A 5 -14.47 -7.85 16.74
CA PRO A 5 -13.51 -8.24 17.77
C PRO A 5 -12.06 -7.86 17.42
N GLN A 6 -11.66 -7.95 16.15
CA GLN A 6 -10.32 -7.56 15.73
C GLN A 6 -10.09 -6.05 15.84
N LEU A 7 -11.12 -5.24 15.57
CA LEU A 7 -11.05 -3.79 15.76
C LEU A 7 -10.85 -3.44 17.23
N HIS A 8 -11.61 -4.06 18.13
CA HIS A 8 -11.43 -3.85 19.56
C HIS A 8 -10.03 -4.22 20.04
N ALA A 9 -9.50 -5.37 19.60
CA ALA A 9 -8.15 -5.78 19.92
C ALA A 9 -7.08 -4.79 19.41
N TYR A 10 -7.24 -4.29 18.18
CA TYR A 10 -6.34 -3.29 17.61
C TYR A 10 -6.33 -1.98 18.41
N ILE A 11 -7.52 -1.45 18.74
CA ILE A 11 -7.66 -0.21 19.52
C ILE A 11 -7.02 -0.38 20.91
N ASN A 12 -7.28 -1.49 21.59
CA ASN A 12 -6.77 -1.74 22.94
C ASN A 12 -5.24 -1.88 23.01
N ASN A 13 -4.60 -2.26 21.91
CA ASN A 13 -3.14 -2.39 21.83
C ASN A 13 -2.43 -1.10 21.42
N TYR A 14 -3.17 -0.05 21.03
CA TYR A 14 -2.59 1.24 20.68
C TYR A 14 -2.45 2.14 21.93
N PRO A 15 -1.46 3.05 21.96
CA PRO A 15 -1.31 3.98 23.07
C PRO A 15 -2.60 4.77 23.36
N ASN A 16 -2.83 5.08 24.63
CA ASN A 16 -3.99 5.88 25.05
C ASN A 16 -3.94 7.30 24.44
N HIS A 17 -5.12 7.90 24.24
CA HIS A 17 -5.32 9.27 23.73
C HIS A 17 -4.86 9.51 22.28
N GLN A 18 -4.95 8.49 21.43
CA GLN A 18 -4.69 8.61 20.00
C GLN A 18 -5.96 8.93 19.22
N GLN A 19 -5.79 9.63 18.10
CA GLN A 19 -6.86 9.89 17.14
C GLN A 19 -6.79 8.87 16.01
N PHE A 20 -7.92 8.27 15.67
CA PHE A 20 -8.02 7.30 14.60
C PHE A 20 -8.75 7.90 13.40
N LEU A 21 -8.19 7.70 12.21
CA LEU A 21 -8.93 7.85 10.96
C LEU A 21 -9.50 6.48 10.57
N LEU A 22 -10.82 6.36 10.59
CA LEU A 22 -11.53 5.15 10.17
C LEU A 22 -12.11 5.37 8.78
N GLN A 23 -11.86 4.42 7.88
CA GLN A 23 -12.39 4.45 6.52
C GLN A 23 -12.84 3.05 6.09
N LYS A 24 -13.74 2.98 5.11
CA LYS A 24 -14.11 1.71 4.47
C LYS A 24 -12.87 1.12 3.78
N LYS A 25 -12.64 -0.18 3.95
CA LYS A 25 -11.60 -0.92 3.22
C LYS A 25 -11.93 -0.86 1.72
N ALA A 26 -10.94 -0.49 0.91
CA ALA A 26 -11.05 -0.57 -0.54
C ALA A 26 -10.96 -2.04 -0.98
N ASP A 27 -11.79 -2.42 -1.95
CA ASP A 27 -11.85 -3.81 -2.46
C ASP A 27 -10.81 -4.09 -3.55
N TRP A 28 -9.99 -3.09 -3.90
CA TRP A 28 -9.02 -3.18 -5.00
C TRP A 28 -7.63 -3.58 -4.51
N PRO A 29 -6.91 -4.44 -5.25
CA PRO A 29 -5.63 -5.01 -4.82
C PRO A 29 -4.44 -4.05 -4.95
N HIS A 30 -4.57 -3.00 -5.76
CA HIS A 30 -3.48 -2.10 -6.10
C HIS A 30 -3.91 -0.64 -5.98
N GLU A 31 -2.95 0.21 -5.64
CA GLU A 31 -3.13 1.65 -5.57
C GLU A 31 -2.57 2.32 -6.83
N ALA A 32 -3.30 3.29 -7.37
CA ALA A 32 -2.85 4.11 -8.49
C ALA A 32 -2.57 5.54 -8.03
N GLY A 33 -1.31 5.97 -8.13
CA GLY A 33 -0.93 7.37 -8.00
C GLY A 33 -1.14 8.10 -9.32
N ILE A 34 -1.94 9.17 -9.30
CA ILE A 34 -2.17 10.04 -10.46
C ILE A 34 -1.47 11.37 -10.20
N PHE A 35 -0.50 11.72 -11.05
CA PHE A 35 0.13 13.04 -10.99
C PHE A 35 -0.53 13.98 -11.99
N TYR A 36 -1.44 14.81 -11.50
CA TYR A 36 -2.15 15.80 -12.30
C TYR A 36 -1.55 17.20 -12.13
N VAL A 37 -1.39 17.92 -13.23
CA VAL A 37 -0.87 19.28 -13.26
C VAL A 37 -1.87 20.20 -13.95
N ARG A 38 -2.20 21.34 -13.32
CA ARG A 38 -2.98 22.43 -13.91
C ARG A 38 -2.30 23.76 -13.63
N PHE A 39 -2.02 24.53 -14.69
CA PHE A 39 -1.44 25.87 -14.56
C PHE A 39 -2.48 26.90 -14.09
N PRO A 40 -2.06 27.99 -13.43
CA PRO A 40 -2.94 29.12 -13.14
C PRO A 40 -3.64 29.62 -14.42
N ASN A 41 -4.90 30.03 -14.29
CA ASN A 41 -5.73 30.57 -15.39
C ASN A 41 -6.05 29.60 -16.53
N HIS A 42 -5.68 28.32 -16.44
CA HIS A 42 -6.16 27.29 -17.36
C HIS A 42 -7.44 26.64 -16.83
N GLU A 43 -8.42 26.47 -17.72
CA GLU A 43 -9.69 25.80 -17.38
C GLU A 43 -9.50 24.32 -17.04
N SER A 44 -8.50 23.68 -17.65
CA SER A 44 -8.17 22.27 -17.43
C SER A 44 -6.66 22.05 -17.38
N GLY A 45 -6.27 20.98 -16.67
CA GLY A 45 -4.91 20.46 -16.60
C GLY A 45 -4.79 19.12 -17.30
N PHE A 46 -3.67 18.44 -17.09
CA PHE A 46 -3.36 17.15 -17.69
C PHE A 46 -2.76 16.19 -16.66
N ILE A 47 -2.91 14.89 -16.92
CA ILE A 47 -2.24 13.85 -16.15
C ILE A 47 -0.82 13.73 -16.70
N LEU A 48 0.16 14.12 -15.89
CA LEU A 48 1.58 14.02 -16.23
C LEU A 48 2.08 12.56 -16.11
N SER A 49 1.62 11.83 -15.09
CA SER A 49 1.97 10.42 -14.93
C SER A 49 0.92 9.63 -14.16
N ILE A 50 0.93 8.31 -14.37
CA ILE A 50 0.17 7.32 -13.62
C ILE A 50 1.16 6.28 -13.12
N THR A 51 1.16 6.00 -11.82
CA THR A 51 2.01 4.97 -11.20
C THR A 51 1.14 3.95 -10.49
N LEU A 52 1.35 2.67 -10.77
CA LEU A 52 0.72 1.58 -10.01
C LEU A 52 1.67 1.12 -8.93
N LYS A 53 1.23 1.17 -7.68
CA LYS A 53 2.00 0.67 -6.54
C LYS A 53 1.63 -0.77 -6.29
N ILE A 54 2.57 -1.65 -6.56
CA ILE A 54 2.50 -3.08 -6.26
C ILE A 54 3.52 -3.34 -5.16
N LEU A 55 3.07 -3.88 -4.03
CA LEU A 55 3.97 -4.28 -2.97
C LEU A 55 4.73 -5.55 -3.42
N PRO A 56 6.05 -5.62 -3.25
CA PRO A 56 6.79 -6.83 -3.59
C PRO A 56 6.32 -7.98 -2.70
N THR A 57 6.17 -9.15 -3.30
CA THR A 57 5.78 -10.38 -2.62
C THR A 57 6.72 -11.49 -3.02
N ILE A 58 7.30 -12.19 -2.05
CA ILE A 58 8.08 -13.41 -2.29
C ILE A 58 7.21 -14.63 -1.95
N ILE A 59 7.36 -15.71 -2.72
CA ILE A 59 6.71 -16.99 -2.45
C ILE A 59 7.76 -17.94 -1.91
N GLY A 60 7.50 -18.53 -0.72
CA GLY A 60 8.39 -19.51 -0.13
C GLY A 60 8.38 -20.83 -0.91
N ASP A 61 9.57 -21.39 -1.13
CA ASP A 61 9.76 -22.68 -1.82
C ASP A 61 10.14 -23.84 -0.86
N GLY A 62 10.27 -23.54 0.43
CA GLY A 62 10.65 -24.50 1.47
C GLY A 62 12.14 -24.87 1.50
N ILE A 63 12.97 -24.23 0.67
CA ILE A 63 14.39 -24.54 0.52
C ILE A 63 15.24 -23.30 0.77
N ASN A 64 14.91 -22.20 0.12
CA ASN A 64 15.67 -20.96 0.16
C ASN A 64 15.25 -20.08 1.36
N SER A 65 16.22 -19.37 1.92
CA SER A 65 15.96 -18.32 2.92
C SER A 65 15.23 -17.13 2.29
N ILE A 66 14.57 -16.31 3.12
CA ILE A 66 13.91 -15.07 2.68
C ILE A 66 14.87 -14.17 1.89
N GLN A 67 16.11 -14.01 2.36
CA GLN A 67 17.12 -13.20 1.69
C GLN A 67 17.39 -13.72 0.26
N GLN A 68 17.60 -15.04 0.12
CA GLN A 68 17.85 -15.66 -1.18
C GLN A 68 16.64 -15.52 -2.12
N LEU A 69 15.41 -15.64 -1.59
CA LEU A 69 14.19 -15.43 -2.38
C LEU A 69 14.07 -13.97 -2.85
N ILE A 70 14.42 -12.98 -2.02
CA ILE A 70 14.46 -11.56 -2.40
C ILE A 70 15.51 -11.32 -3.48
N GLU A 71 16.72 -11.89 -3.30
CA GLU A 71 17.81 -11.79 -4.28
C GLU A 71 17.49 -12.50 -5.60
N GLN A 72 16.52 -13.41 -5.64
CA GLN A 72 16.09 -14.08 -6.87
C GLN A 72 14.92 -13.37 -7.56
N ASP A 73 14.21 -12.49 -6.85
CA ASP A 73 13.04 -11.78 -7.38
C ASP A 73 13.44 -10.44 -8.03
N PRO A 74 13.29 -10.27 -9.36
CA PRO A 74 13.72 -9.06 -10.07
C PRO A 74 13.00 -7.78 -9.65
N GLN A 75 11.79 -7.88 -9.08
CA GLN A 75 11.08 -6.74 -8.53
C GLN A 75 11.55 -6.45 -7.10
N ALA A 76 11.67 -7.46 -6.24
CA ALA A 76 12.07 -7.28 -4.85
C ALA A 76 13.52 -6.75 -4.72
N GLN A 77 14.41 -7.12 -5.65
CA GLN A 77 15.78 -6.58 -5.69
C GLN A 77 15.86 -5.06 -5.92
N ARG A 78 14.82 -4.44 -6.49
CA ARG A 78 14.83 -3.01 -6.86
C ARG A 78 14.34 -2.08 -5.75
N TRP A 79 13.95 -2.63 -4.60
CA TRP A 79 13.46 -1.87 -3.45
C TRP A 79 14.55 -1.63 -2.40
#